data_AF-A0A523AJE6-F1
#
_entry.id   AF-A0A523AJE6-F1
#
_cell.length_a   1.000
_cell.length_b   1.000
_cell.length_c   1.000
_cell.angle_alpha   90.00
_cell.angle_beta   90.00
_cell.angle_gamma   90.00
#
_symmetry.space_group_name_H-M   'P 1'
#
loop_
_entity.id
_entity.type
_entity.pdbx_description
1 polymer ?
#
loop_
_entity_poly.entity_id
_entity_poly.type
_entity_poly.pdbx_seq_one_letter_code
_entity_poly.pdbx_strand_id
1 'polypeptide(L)' 'MVIARCISCGAVLMGTEYVSFPCPNCGERIYRCKKCRRLSNKYRCSCGFIGP' A
#
# COMPACT_ATOMS: atom_id res chain seq x y z
N MET A 1 16.76 1.29 -8.06
CA MET A 1 16.49 1.95 -6.76
C MET A 1 15.13 1.48 -6.27
N VAL A 2 15.07 0.72 -5.18
CA VAL A 2 13.83 0.21 -4.59
C VAL A 2 13.26 1.29 -3.70
N ILE A 3 11.99 1.66 -3.90
CA ILE A 3 11.42 2.85 -3.26
C ILE A 3 10.57 2.45 -2.05
N ALA A 4 9.76 1.40 -2.19
CA ALA A 4 8.94 0.84 -1.11
C ALA A 4 8.44 -0.58 -1.46
N ARG A 5 7.75 -1.25 -0.54
CA ARG A 5 7.04 -2.51 -0.79
C ARG A 5 5.54 -2.32 -0.58
N CYS A 6 4.73 -3.00 -1.40
CA CYS A 6 3.29 -2.96 -1.25
C CYS A 6 2.86 -3.70 0.03
N ILE A 7 2.04 -3.06 0.86
CA ILE A 7 1.60 -3.65 2.13
C ILE A 7 0.63 -4.84 1.98
N SER A 8 0.01 -5.02 0.81
CA SER A 8 -0.92 -6.14 0.57
C SER A 8 -0.25 -7.37 -0.02
N CYS A 9 0.62 -7.19 -1.02
CA CYS A 9 1.21 -8.31 -1.75
C CYS A 9 2.73 -8.43 -1.59
N GLY A 10 3.37 -7.49 -0.88
CA GLY A 10 4.83 -7.45 -0.74
C GLY A 10 5.58 -7.10 -2.03
N ALA A 11 4.89 -6.79 -3.13
CA ALA A 11 5.52 -6.45 -4.39
C ALA A 11 6.45 -5.24 -4.23
N VAL A 12 7.64 -5.35 -4.79
CA VAL A 12 8.64 -4.29 -4.79
C VAL A 12 8.17 -3.17 -5.71
N LEU A 13 8.06 -1.97 -5.17
CA LEU A 13 7.64 -0.77 -5.89
C LEU A 13 8.88 -0.11 -6.49
N MET A 14 8.92 -0.05 -7.82
CA MET A 14 9.96 0.60 -8.60
C MET A 14 9.34 1.67 -9.50
N GLY A 15 9.96 2.84 -9.56
CA GLY A 15 9.47 3.96 -10.38
C GLY A 15 8.18 4.59 -9.87
N THR A 16 7.35 5.13 -10.77
CA THR A 16 6.13 5.92 -10.47
C THR A 16 4.83 5.10 -10.47
N GLU A 17 4.90 3.77 -10.59
CA GLU A 17 3.71 2.89 -10.69
C GLU A 17 3.11 2.47 -9.34
N TYR A 18 3.28 3.29 -8.31
CA TYR A 18 2.72 3.06 -7.00
C TYR A 18 2.05 4.32 -6.44
N VAL A 19 1.12 4.11 -5.51
CA VAL A 19 0.47 5.20 -4.79
C VAL A 19 0.88 5.13 -3.32
N SER A 20 1.14 6.30 -2.74
CA SER A 20 1.34 6.47 -1.31
C SER A 20 0.25 7.36 -0.73
N PHE A 21 -0.43 6.94 0.32
CA PHE A 21 -1.46 7.72 1.01
C PHE A 21 -1.37 7.47 2.52
N PRO A 22 -1.78 8.45 3.36
CA PRO A 22 -1.83 8.26 4.80
C PRO A 22 -3.00 7.34 5.19
N CYS A 23 -2.78 6.47 6.18
CA CYS A 23 -3.84 5.67 6.77
C CYS A 23 -4.87 6.59 7.45
N PRO A 24 -6.19 6.42 7.22
CA PRO A 24 -7.21 7.24 7.87
C PRO A 24 -7.30 7.02 9.38
N ASN A 25 -6.78 5.90 9.90
CA ASN A 25 -6.87 5.56 11.32
C ASN A 25 -5.65 6.02 12.14
N CYS A 26 -4.44 5.89 11.59
CA CYS A 26 -3.20 6.21 12.32
C CYS A 26 -2.29 7.24 11.62
N GLY A 27 -2.60 7.63 10.39
CA GLY A 27 -1.76 8.54 9.60
C GLY A 27 -0.51 7.91 8.97
N GLU A 28 -0.26 6.61 9.17
CA GLU A 28 0.92 5.94 8.63
C GLU A 28 0.94 5.95 7.09
N ARG A 29 2.12 6.14 6.49
CA ARG A 29 2.27 6.15 5.02
C ARG A 29 2.12 4.74 4.47
N ILE A 30 1.03 4.50 3.77
CA ILE A 30 0.73 3.24 3.11
C ILE A 30 1.15 3.30 1.66
N TYR A 31 1.88 2.28 1.20
CA TYR A 31 2.27 2.12 -0.19
C TYR A 31 1.52 0.96 -0.83
N ARG A 32 0.84 1.22 -1.96
CA ARG A 32 0.13 0.19 -2.73
C ARG A 32 0.52 0.19 -4.19
N CYS A 33 0.70 -1.01 -4.74
CA CYS A 33 0.93 -1.20 -6.16
C CYS A 33 -0.36 -1.03 -6.96
N LYS A 34 -0.22 -0.66 -8.25
CA LYS A 34 -1.35 -0.51 -9.19
C LYS A 34 -2.22 -1.76 -9.28
N LYS A 35 -1.63 -2.96 -9.22
CA LYS A 35 -2.37 -4.25 -9.26
C LYS A 35 -3.30 -4.42 -8.07
N CYS A 36 -2.79 -4.29 -6.85
CA CYS A 36 -3.60 -4.40 -5.63
C CYS A 36 -4.70 -3.35 -5.57
N ARG A 37 -4.43 -2.13 -6.05
CA ARG A 37 -5.44 -1.08 -6.17
C ARG A 37 -6.53 -1.44 -7.18
N ARG A 38 -6.17 -1.98 -8.35
CA ARG A 38 -7.14 -2.39 -9.39
C ARG A 38 -8.00 -3.57 -8.94
N LEU A 39 -7.43 -4.46 -8.14
CA LEU A 39 -8.10 -5.64 -7.58
C LEU A 39 -8.86 -5.35 -6.28
N SER A 40 -8.78 -4.13 -5.75
CA SER A 40 -9.31 -3.76 -4.42
C SER A 40 -8.94 -4.80 -3.34
N ASN A 41 -7.68 -5.24 -3.37
CA ASN A 41 -7.19 -6.26 -2.45
C ASN A 41 -7.24 -5.73 -1.02
N LYS A 42 -7.58 -6.54 -0.04
CA LYS A 42 -7.52 -6.07 1.34
C LYS A 42 -6.08 -5.73 1.74
N TYR A 43 -5.89 -4.62 2.43
CA TYR A 43 -4.63 -4.25 3.05
C TYR A 43 -4.82 -4.11 4.55
N ARG A 44 -3.83 -4.55 5.32
CA ARG A 44 -3.80 -4.37 6.76
C ARG A 44 -2.72 -3.35 7.09
N CYS A 45 -3.14 -2.26 7.71
CA CYS A 45 -2.22 -1.28 8.29
C CYS A 45 -1.70 -1.78 9.64
N SER A 46 -0.54 -1.30 10.08
CA SER A 46 0.08 -1.64 11.37
C SER A 46 -0.83 -1.34 12.56
N CYS A 47 -1.71 -0.35 12.44
CA CYS A 47 -2.71 -0.01 13.47
C CYS A 47 -3.91 -0.98 13.53
N GLY A 48 -3.94 -2.04 12.72
CA GLY A 48 -5.04 -3.00 12.65
C GLY A 48 -6.18 -2.62 11.70
N PHE A 49 -6.12 -1.44 11.06
CA PHE A 49 -7.11 -1.05 10.06
C PHE A 49 -7.01 -1.92 8.81
N ILE A 50 -8.12 -2.52 8.39
CA ILE A 50 -8.21 -3.33 7.18
C ILE A 50 -9.03 -2.57 6.14
N GLY A 51 -8.35 -2.04 5.12
CA GLY A 51 -8.98 -1.34 4.00
C GLY A 51 -9.00 -2.18 2.72
N PRO A 52 -9.83 -1.83 1.73
CA PRO A 52 -9.82 -2.42 0.39
C PRO A 52 -8.69 -1.86 -0.51
#